data_AF-A0A401Z5S7-F1
#
_entry.id   AF-A0A401Z5S7-F1
#
_cell.length_a   1.000
_cell.length_b   1.000
_cell.length_c   1.000
_cell.angle_alpha   90.00
_cell.angle_beta   90.00
_cell.angle_gamma   90.00
#
_symmetry.space_group_name_H-M   'P 1'
#
loop_
_entity.id
_entity.type
_entity.pdbx_description
1 polymer ?
#
loop_
_entity_poly.entity_id
_entity_poly.type
_entity_poly.pdbx_seq_one_letter_code
_entity_poly.pdbx_strand_id
1 'polypeptide(L)'
;MYGHDGGDDTPGWERPGRFARVLAGTKAASRPRGRAGVAPPGWPRQVRPPGVPGWERTAVAWLWDLCPPGYRSHDVLRRHPLILTRMALQHVGAALAAARHGYGTARSDLATTVPATVLEQTLRLYALEGARAAATERAVRLVGEALAGERWEPRL
;
A
#
# COMPACT_ATOMS: atom_id res chain seq x y z
N MET A 1 -33.35 31.90 13.10
CA MET A 1 -32.04 32.02 13.77
C MET A 1 -31.78 30.66 14.43
N TYR A 2 -31.15 29.72 13.71
CA TYR A 2 -30.77 28.41 14.25
C TYR A 2 -29.25 28.39 14.37
N GLY A 3 -28.76 28.28 15.61
CA GLY A 3 -27.34 28.14 15.91
C GLY A 3 -26.88 26.74 15.53
N HIS A 4 -25.86 26.66 14.68
CA HIS A 4 -25.09 25.45 14.48
C HIS A 4 -24.14 25.33 15.67
N ASP A 5 -24.51 24.53 16.66
CA ASP A 5 -23.60 24.11 17.72
C ASP A 5 -22.64 23.09 17.10
N GLY A 6 -21.43 23.56 16.75
CA GLY A 6 -20.37 22.78 16.14
C GLY A 6 -19.73 21.86 17.16
N GLY A 7 -20.47 20.85 17.60
CA GLY A 7 -19.93 19.74 18.37
C GLY A 7 -18.80 19.08 17.58
N ASP A 8 -17.62 19.07 18.17
CA ASP A 8 -16.42 18.40 17.70
C ASP A 8 -16.66 16.89 17.66
N ASP A 9 -17.28 16.41 16.58
CA ASP A 9 -17.58 15.01 16.26
C ASP A 9 -16.31 14.26 15.79
N THR A 10 -15.18 14.61 16.40
CA THR A 10 -13.89 13.96 16.21
C THR A 10 -14.02 12.50 16.69
N PRO A 11 -14.05 11.49 15.79
CA PRO A 11 -14.26 10.11 16.19
C PRO A 11 -13.12 9.65 17.11
N GLY A 12 -13.44 8.83 18.12
CA GLY A 12 -12.49 8.46 19.19
C GLY A 12 -11.18 7.76 18.76
N TRP A 13 -11.03 7.41 17.48
CA TRP A 13 -9.79 6.90 16.88
C TRP A 13 -8.84 7.99 16.37
N GLU A 14 -9.23 9.27 16.39
CA GLU A 14 -8.38 10.42 16.01
C GLU A 14 -7.23 10.71 16.99
N ARG A 15 -7.20 10.02 18.14
CA ARG A 15 -5.99 9.98 18.97
C ARG A 15 -4.90 9.29 18.14
N PRO A 16 -3.75 9.95 17.86
CA PRO A 16 -2.74 9.36 16.99
C PRO A 16 -2.23 8.06 17.60
N GLY A 17 -2.70 6.94 17.04
CA GLY A 17 -2.08 5.65 17.26
C GLY A 17 -0.61 5.73 16.84
N ARG A 18 0.24 4.92 17.49
CA ARG A 18 1.71 4.85 17.30
C ARG A 18 2.19 4.70 15.83
N PHE A 19 1.28 4.46 14.88
CA PHE A 19 1.56 4.21 13.48
C PHE A 19 1.16 5.36 12.51
N ALA A 20 0.68 6.51 13.00
CA ALA A 20 0.08 7.56 12.17
C ALA A 20 1.03 8.64 11.61
N ARG A 21 2.30 8.33 11.28
CA ARG A 21 3.19 9.36 10.71
C ARG A 21 4.17 8.82 9.68
N VAL A 22 3.67 8.45 8.50
CA VAL A 22 4.51 8.34 7.30
C VAL A 22 3.68 8.71 6.08
N LEU A 23 3.55 10.00 5.74
CA LEU A 23 3.33 10.50 4.37
C LEU A 23 3.54 12.05 4.33
N ALA A 24 4.65 12.55 4.88
CA ALA A 24 5.02 13.96 4.72
C ALA A 24 6.47 14.07 4.25
N GLY A 25 6.64 14.63 3.06
CA GLY A 25 7.92 14.93 2.40
C GLY A 25 8.24 13.96 1.25
N THR A 26 8.56 14.39 0.03
CA THR A 26 8.94 15.72 -0.49
C THR A 26 8.56 15.82 -1.96
N LYS A 27 8.04 16.97 -2.38
CA LYS A 27 7.88 17.35 -3.78
C LYS A 27 9.18 18.02 -4.25
N ALA A 28 9.90 17.37 -5.16
CA ALA A 28 10.61 17.97 -6.30
C ALA A 28 11.53 16.93 -6.96
N ALA A 29 11.21 16.48 -8.18
CA ALA A 29 12.18 16.10 -9.21
C ALA A 29 11.47 15.80 -10.54
N SER A 30 11.87 16.54 -11.57
CA SER A 30 11.81 16.28 -13.02
C SER A 30 10.77 15.28 -13.57
N ARG A 31 9.80 15.78 -14.35
CA ARG A 31 8.88 14.99 -15.17
C ARG A 31 9.59 14.26 -16.32
N PRO A 32 9.67 12.91 -16.33
CA PRO A 32 10.14 12.14 -17.49
C PRO A 32 8.96 11.74 -18.40
N ARG A 33 9.25 11.35 -19.64
CA ARG A 33 8.26 11.06 -20.69
C ARG A 33 8.43 9.61 -21.18
N GLY A 34 7.86 8.67 -20.43
CA GLY A 34 7.81 7.24 -20.79
C GLY A 34 7.18 6.86 -22.14
N ARG A 35 7.66 5.75 -22.71
CA ARG A 35 7.17 5.10 -23.93
C ARG A 35 6.13 4.03 -23.59
N ALA A 36 4.96 4.07 -24.23
CA ALA A 36 3.90 3.09 -24.02
C ALA A 36 4.40 1.66 -24.27
N GLY A 37 4.02 0.71 -23.40
CA GLY A 37 4.27 -0.72 -23.62
C GLY A 37 5.48 -1.35 -22.90
N VAL A 38 6.28 -0.57 -22.16
CA VAL A 38 7.39 -1.10 -21.36
C VAL A 38 7.09 -0.92 -19.87
N ALA A 39 7.17 -2.01 -19.10
CA ALA A 39 6.91 -1.99 -17.66
C ALA A 39 8.16 -1.61 -16.86
N PRO A 40 8.04 -0.77 -15.81
CA PRO A 40 9.15 -0.47 -14.91
C PRO A 40 9.72 -1.69 -14.17
N PRO A 41 11.01 -1.67 -13.76
CA PRO A 41 11.51 -2.54 -12.72
C PRO A 41 10.63 -2.43 -11.47
N GLY A 42 10.22 -3.57 -10.94
CA GLY A 42 9.30 -3.63 -9.80
C GLY A 42 7.82 -3.47 -10.16
N TRP A 43 7.47 -3.35 -11.45
CA TRP A 43 6.08 -3.40 -11.89
C TRP A 43 5.44 -4.76 -11.54
N PRO A 44 4.20 -4.77 -11.02
CA PRO A 44 3.54 -6.01 -10.65
C PRO A 44 3.21 -6.85 -11.89
N ARG A 45 3.57 -8.14 -11.84
CA ARG A 45 3.38 -9.08 -12.97
C ARG A 45 1.93 -9.25 -13.42
N GLN A 46 0.99 -9.00 -12.51
CA GLN A 46 -0.45 -9.10 -12.72
C GLN A 46 -1.03 -7.90 -13.49
N VAL A 47 -0.26 -6.81 -13.62
CA VAL A 47 -0.71 -5.57 -14.26
C VAL A 47 -0.02 -5.44 -15.61
N ARG A 48 -0.80 -5.18 -16.66
CA ARG A 48 -0.22 -4.94 -17.99
C ARG A 48 0.67 -3.69 -17.97
N PRO A 49 1.68 -3.58 -18.85
CA PRO A 49 2.53 -2.40 -18.93
C PRO A 49 1.72 -1.10 -19.09
N PRO A 50 2.19 0.02 -18.54
CA PRO A 50 1.48 1.29 -18.67
C PRO A 50 1.33 1.71 -20.14
N GLY A 51 0.15 2.26 -20.47
CA GLY A 51 -0.16 2.79 -21.80
C GLY A 51 -0.61 1.76 -22.85
N VAL A 52 -0.70 0.46 -22.54
CA VAL A 52 -1.24 -0.55 -23.48
C VAL A 52 -2.75 -0.76 -23.27
N PRO A 53 -3.54 -1.10 -24.30
CA PRO A 53 -4.98 -1.31 -24.13
C PRO A 53 -5.34 -2.24 -22.95
N GLY A 54 -6.19 -1.73 -22.06
CA GLY A 54 -6.70 -2.46 -20.89
C GLY A 54 -5.76 -2.49 -19.68
N TRP A 55 -4.65 -1.73 -19.68
CA TRP A 55 -3.73 -1.69 -18.53
C TRP A 55 -4.37 -1.13 -17.28
N GLU A 56 -5.16 -0.06 -17.39
CA GLU A 56 -5.87 0.55 -16.26
C GLU A 56 -6.83 -0.45 -15.60
N ARG A 57 -7.52 -1.27 -16.41
CA ARG A 57 -8.44 -2.29 -15.91
C ARG A 57 -7.70 -3.35 -15.09
N THR A 58 -6.55 -3.83 -15.57
CA THR A 58 -5.71 -4.79 -14.81
C THR A 58 -5.09 -4.16 -13.56
N ALA A 59 -4.73 -2.87 -13.62
CA ALA A 59 -4.21 -2.14 -12.47
C ALA A 59 -5.27 -1.99 -11.38
N VAL A 60 -6.49 -1.57 -11.74
CA VAL A 60 -7.61 -1.43 -10.81
C VAL A 60 -7.99 -2.78 -10.19
N ALA A 61 -8.06 -3.85 -10.98
CA ALA A 61 -8.33 -5.19 -10.47
C ALA A 61 -7.27 -5.63 -9.44
N TRP A 62 -5.99 -5.45 -9.77
CA TRP A 62 -4.89 -5.76 -8.86
C TRP A 62 -4.93 -4.93 -7.56
N LEU A 63 -5.24 -3.62 -7.63
CA LEU A 63 -5.39 -2.78 -6.45
C LEU A 63 -6.56 -3.24 -5.55
N TRP A 64 -7.65 -3.74 -6.14
CA TRP A 64 -8.76 -4.32 -5.39
C TRP A 64 -8.39 -5.60 -4.64
N ASP A 65 -7.46 -6.38 -5.16
CA ASP A 65 -6.97 -7.60 -4.52
C ASP A 65 -6.04 -7.30 -3.33
N LEU A 66 -5.49 -6.08 -3.25
CA LEU A 66 -4.70 -5.61 -2.11
C LEU A 66 -5.56 -5.01 -0.99
N CYS A 67 -6.83 -4.73 -1.25
CA CYS A 67 -7.74 -4.09 -0.30
C CYS A 67 -8.68 -5.12 0.35
N PRO A 68 -9.19 -4.83 1.56
CA PRO A 68 -10.24 -5.64 2.18
C PRO A 68 -11.43 -5.87 1.25
N PRO A 69 -12.02 -7.09 1.20
CA PRO A 69 -13.13 -7.39 0.32
C PRO A 69 -14.32 -6.44 0.45
N GLY A 70 -14.62 -5.99 1.67
CA GLY A 70 -15.72 -5.08 1.97
C GLY A 70 -15.64 -3.73 1.25
N TYR A 71 -14.45 -3.30 0.81
CA TYR A 71 -14.31 -2.04 0.08
C TYR A 71 -15.00 -2.08 -1.29
N ARG A 72 -15.24 -3.27 -1.85
CA ARG A 72 -15.99 -3.46 -3.10
C ARG A 72 -17.46 -3.04 -2.96
N SER A 73 -17.94 -2.61 -1.80
CA SER A 73 -19.26 -1.99 -1.66
C SER A 73 -19.24 -0.47 -1.93
N HIS A 74 -18.08 0.19 -1.80
CA HIS A 74 -17.98 1.64 -1.84
C HIS A 74 -17.80 2.20 -3.27
N ASP A 75 -18.78 2.98 -3.72
CA ASP A 75 -18.81 3.60 -5.05
C ASP A 75 -17.65 4.56 -5.31
N VAL A 76 -17.20 5.29 -4.29
CA VAL A 76 -16.10 6.26 -4.43
C VAL A 76 -14.81 5.60 -4.94
N LEU A 77 -14.52 4.38 -4.49
CA LEU A 77 -13.33 3.65 -4.89
C LEU A 77 -13.44 3.08 -6.31
N ARG A 78 -14.66 2.80 -6.79
CA ARG A 78 -14.90 2.44 -8.19
C ARG A 78 -14.71 3.63 -9.13
N ARG A 79 -15.20 4.80 -8.72
CA ARG A 79 -15.19 6.02 -9.55
C ARG A 79 -13.84 6.74 -9.56
N HIS A 80 -13.03 6.56 -8.50
CA HIS A 80 -11.75 7.26 -8.34
C HIS A 80 -10.59 6.30 -8.04
N PRO A 81 -9.95 5.74 -9.08
CA PRO A 81 -8.82 4.82 -8.93
C PRO A 81 -7.65 5.35 -8.08
N LEU A 82 -7.40 6.67 -8.08
CA LEU A 82 -6.34 7.26 -7.25
C LEU A 82 -6.64 7.18 -5.75
N ILE A 83 -7.93 7.23 -5.36
CA ILE A 83 -8.33 7.00 -3.98
C ILE A 83 -8.11 5.53 -3.63
N LEU A 84 -8.45 4.61 -4.53
CA LEU A 84 -8.17 3.18 -4.36
C LEU A 84 -6.66 2.91 -4.18
N THR A 85 -5.79 3.54 -4.99
CA THR A 85 -4.32 3.49 -4.81
C THR A 85 -3.90 3.95 -3.43
N ARG A 86 -4.43 5.09 -2.95
CA ARG A 86 -4.14 5.60 -1.60
C ARG A 86 -4.53 4.58 -0.54
N MET A 87 -5.70 3.95 -0.67
CA MET A 87 -6.17 2.94 0.29
C MET A 87 -5.32 1.67 0.25
N ALA A 88 -4.92 1.20 -0.94
CA ALA A 88 -4.02 0.07 -1.09
C ALA A 88 -2.66 0.35 -0.43
N LEU A 89 -2.10 1.55 -0.57
CA LEU A 89 -0.87 1.95 0.12
C LEU A 89 -1.00 1.88 1.65
N GLN A 90 -2.14 2.32 2.20
CA GLN A 90 -2.38 2.24 3.65
C GLN A 90 -2.41 0.78 4.13
N HIS A 91 -3.11 -0.10 3.41
CA HIS A 91 -3.22 -1.51 3.79
C HIS A 91 -1.90 -2.26 3.68
N VAL A 92 -1.17 -2.08 2.57
CA VAL A 92 0.14 -2.72 2.39
C VAL A 92 1.16 -2.13 3.38
N GLY A 93 1.10 -0.82 3.64
CA GLY A 93 1.92 -0.16 4.65
C GLY A 93 1.67 -0.70 6.06
N ALA A 94 0.41 -0.93 6.43
CA ALA A 94 0.04 -1.55 7.69
C ALA A 94 0.55 -3.00 7.79
N ALA A 95 0.43 -3.80 6.72
CA ALA A 95 0.98 -5.15 6.67
C ALA A 95 2.51 -5.17 6.85
N LEU A 96 3.22 -4.24 6.18
CA LEU A 96 4.66 -4.07 6.34
C LEU A 96 5.05 -3.68 7.77
N ALA A 97 4.32 -2.74 8.38
CA ALA A 97 4.54 -2.32 9.75
C ALA A 97 4.31 -3.48 10.73
N ALA A 98 3.23 -4.24 10.55
CA ALA A 98 2.92 -5.41 11.35
C ALA A 98 4.01 -6.49 11.25
N ALA A 99 4.50 -6.79 10.04
CA ALA A 99 5.57 -7.75 9.84
C ALA A 99 6.88 -7.34 10.55
N ARG A 100 7.25 -6.05 10.45
CA ARG A 100 8.43 -5.51 11.15
C ARG A 100 8.28 -5.57 12.67
N HIS A 101 7.10 -5.20 13.17
CA HIS A 101 6.80 -5.25 14.59
C HIS A 101 6.88 -6.69 15.11
N GLY A 102 6.18 -7.62 14.45
CA GLY A 102 6.20 -9.03 14.80
C GLY A 102 7.60 -9.64 14.75
N TYR A 103 8.42 -9.31 13.74
CA TYR A 103 9.82 -9.76 13.71
C TYR A 103 10.63 -9.24 14.90
N GLY A 104 10.43 -7.97 15.26
CA GLY A 104 11.16 -7.31 16.35
C GLY A 104 10.79 -7.82 17.74
N THR A 105 9.54 -8.26 17.95
CA THR A 105 9.05 -8.65 19.28
C THR A 105 8.81 -10.16 19.44
N ALA A 106 8.74 -10.95 18.36
CA ALA A 106 8.40 -12.37 18.45
C ALA A 106 9.26 -13.16 19.45
N ARG A 107 10.56 -12.84 19.58
CA ARG A 107 11.42 -13.50 20.55
C ARG A 107 11.02 -13.23 21.99
N SER A 108 10.73 -11.98 22.36
CA SER A 108 10.28 -11.66 23.71
C SER A 108 8.87 -12.17 23.97
N ASP A 109 7.99 -12.06 22.98
CA ASP A 109 6.56 -12.30 23.15
C ASP A 109 6.22 -13.80 23.15
N LEU A 110 7.03 -14.63 22.46
CA LEU A 110 6.70 -16.04 22.24
C LEU A 110 7.69 -17.03 22.87
N ALA A 111 8.83 -16.60 23.42
CA ALA A 111 9.88 -17.49 23.93
C ALA A 111 9.39 -18.52 24.97
N THR A 112 8.35 -18.19 25.74
CA THR A 112 7.77 -19.08 26.76
C THR A 112 6.50 -19.80 26.29
N THR A 113 5.99 -19.48 25.09
CA THR A 113 4.72 -19.98 24.58
C THR A 113 4.91 -21.07 23.51
N VAL A 114 6.00 -21.01 22.73
CA VAL A 114 6.26 -21.94 21.63
C VAL A 114 7.68 -22.51 21.68
N PRO A 115 7.93 -23.71 21.14
CA PRO A 115 9.27 -24.25 21.00
C PRO A 115 10.19 -23.35 20.15
N ALA A 116 11.49 -23.35 20.43
CA ALA A 116 12.48 -22.54 19.72
C ALA A 116 12.47 -22.75 18.20
N THR A 117 12.22 -23.99 17.75
CA THR A 117 12.11 -24.32 16.32
C THR A 117 10.94 -23.60 15.64
N VAL A 118 9.81 -23.49 16.33
CA VAL A 118 8.60 -22.77 15.87
C VAL A 118 8.82 -21.25 15.89
N LEU A 119 9.52 -20.74 16.89
CA LEU A 119 9.91 -19.33 16.95
C LEU A 119 10.79 -18.93 15.76
N GLU A 120 11.78 -19.75 15.42
CA GLU A 120 12.65 -19.51 14.25
C GLU A 120 11.87 -19.58 12.92
N GLN A 121 10.88 -20.48 12.80
CA GLN A 121 9.95 -20.50 11.66
C GLN A 121 9.11 -19.22 11.57
N THR A 122 8.59 -18.74 12.71
CA THR A 122 7.80 -17.51 12.80
C THR A 122 8.61 -16.28 12.39
N LEU A 123 9.87 -16.18 12.82
CA LEU A 123 10.76 -15.09 12.42
C LEU A 123 11.03 -15.09 10.91
N ARG A 124 11.25 -16.27 10.32
CA ARG A 124 11.38 -16.40 8.86
C ARG A 124 10.11 -15.98 8.13
N LEU A 125 8.94 -16.33 8.65
CA LEU A 125 7.65 -15.91 8.09
C LEU A 125 7.51 -14.38 8.12
N TYR A 126 7.78 -13.72 9.24
CA TYR A 126 7.74 -12.25 9.32
C TYR A 126 8.73 -11.58 8.36
N ALA A 127 9.93 -12.13 8.22
CA ALA A 127 10.92 -11.62 7.28
C ALA A 127 10.44 -11.73 5.82
N LEU A 128 9.85 -12.89 5.46
CA LEU A 128 9.28 -13.11 4.13
C LEU A 128 8.12 -12.16 3.84
N GLU A 129 7.16 -12.06 4.76
CA GLU A 129 5.98 -11.19 4.59
C GLU A 129 6.38 -9.70 4.60
N GLY A 130 7.37 -9.30 5.40
CA GLY A 130 7.92 -7.95 5.37
C GLY A 130 8.58 -7.62 4.02
N ALA A 131 9.38 -8.54 3.46
CA ALA A 131 9.99 -8.36 2.15
C ALA A 131 8.93 -8.27 1.03
N ARG A 132 7.92 -9.16 1.08
CA ARG A 132 6.80 -9.16 0.16
C ARG A 132 6.00 -7.85 0.23
N ALA A 133 5.58 -7.42 1.42
CA ALA A 133 4.83 -6.19 1.61
C ALA A 133 5.61 -4.96 1.16
N ALA A 134 6.92 -4.89 1.44
CA ALA A 134 7.77 -3.80 0.96
C ALA A 134 7.88 -3.76 -0.57
N ALA A 135 7.96 -4.93 -1.23
CA ALA A 135 7.95 -4.99 -2.70
C ALA A 135 6.59 -4.57 -3.27
N THR A 136 5.50 -5.03 -2.67
CA THR A 136 4.13 -4.64 -3.07
C THR A 136 3.90 -3.14 -2.88
N GLU A 137 4.37 -2.54 -1.78
CA GLU A 137 4.21 -1.10 -1.51
C GLU A 137 4.87 -0.25 -2.61
N ARG A 138 6.10 -0.60 -2.99
CA ARG A 138 6.80 0.04 -4.12
C ARG A 138 6.05 -0.14 -5.44
N ALA A 139 5.54 -1.35 -5.71
CA ALA A 139 4.74 -1.63 -6.91
C ALA A 139 3.46 -0.79 -6.95
N VAL A 140 2.77 -0.60 -5.80
CA VAL A 140 1.56 0.24 -5.72
C VAL A 140 1.90 1.70 -6.03
N ARG A 141 3.04 2.22 -5.55
CA ARG A 141 3.48 3.58 -5.89
C ARG A 141 3.69 3.75 -7.39
N LEU A 142 4.39 2.83 -8.05
CA LEU A 142 4.62 2.86 -9.49
C LEU A 142 3.29 2.84 -10.28
N VAL A 143 2.36 1.97 -9.89
CA VAL A 143 1.02 1.92 -10.52
C VAL A 143 0.24 3.21 -10.26
N GLY A 144 0.32 3.75 -9.05
CA GLY A 144 -0.30 5.02 -8.68
C GLY A 144 0.20 6.21 -9.50
N GLU A 145 1.51 6.30 -9.69
CA GLU A 145 2.16 7.30 -10.55
C GLU A 145 1.65 7.17 -12.00
N ALA A 146 1.65 5.95 -12.55
CA ALA A 146 1.14 5.70 -13.90
C ALA A 146 -0.35 6.08 -14.05
N LEU A 147 -1.20 5.74 -13.07
CA LEU A 147 -2.63 6.09 -13.06
C LEU A 147 -2.87 7.60 -12.91
N ALA A 148 -1.96 8.32 -12.26
CA ALA A 148 -2.00 9.79 -12.16
C ALA A 148 -1.53 10.49 -13.46
N GLY A 149 -1.06 9.72 -14.45
CA GLY A 149 -0.54 10.24 -15.72
C GLY A 149 0.96 10.57 -15.69
N GLU A 150 1.70 10.16 -14.65
CA GLU A 150 3.17 10.25 -14.64
C GLU A 150 3.75 9.15 -15.54
N ARG A 151 4.56 9.52 -16.53
CA ARG A 151 5.12 8.57 -17.51
C ARG A 151 6.54 8.15 -17.12
N TRP A 152 6.76 6.84 -16.93
CA TRP A 152 8.04 6.28 -16.47
C TRP A 152 9.00 5.87 -17.61
N GLU A 153 10.32 6.08 -17.45
CA GLU A 153 11.38 5.67 -18.41
C GLU A 153 12.36 4.61 -17.84
N PRO A 154 12.75 3.58 -18.63
CA PRO A 154 13.78 2.61 -18.26
C PRO A 154 15.18 3.20 -18.15
N ARG A 155 15.85 2.93 -17.04
CA ARG A 155 17.31 3.01 -16.96
C ARG A 155 17.88 1.62 -17.23
N LEU A 156 18.61 1.52 -18.33
CA LEU A 156 19.47 0.39 -18.68
C LEU A 156 20.75 0.46 -17.84
#